data_AF-A0A951U994-F1
#
_entry.id   AF-A0A951U994-F1
#
_cell.length_a   1.000
_cell.length_b   1.000
_cell.length_c   1.000
_cell.angle_alpha   90.00
_cell.angle_beta   90.00
_cell.angle_gamma   90.00
#
_symmetry.space_group_name_H-M   'P 1'
#
loop_
_entity.id
_entity.type
_entity.pdbx_description
1 polymer ?
#
loop_
_entity_poly.entity_id
_entity_poly.type
_entity_poly.pdbx_seq_one_letter_code
_entity_poly.pdbx_strand_id
1 'polypeptide(L)'
;MSSMSKLLPAVLVATALLLSITEHDYPATAGTCVAATSCGQQPIQFIPGQRITVEVANLTESVVQLQQVSSTDPLPISPGQVYSFVRGGRTDPNFSVVLWDAIGLPIKVELLKPQARTLRIEVRPGGRPPGDRSIYLRDDGRVAVF
;
A
#
# COMPACT_ATOMS: atom_id res chain seq x y z
N MET A 1 54.76 -49.58 -46.84
CA MET A 1 54.24 -50.87 -46.33
C MET A 1 54.21 -50.82 -44.82
N SER A 2 53.13 -51.33 -44.21
CA SER A 2 52.92 -51.61 -42.78
C SER A 2 52.66 -50.39 -41.89
N SER A 3 51.70 -50.34 -40.96
CA SER A 3 50.49 -51.13 -40.65
C SER A 3 49.71 -50.28 -39.64
N MET A 4 48.37 -50.29 -39.70
CA MET A 4 47.55 -49.84 -38.56
C MET A 4 47.81 -50.73 -37.35
N SER A 5 47.82 -50.14 -36.15
CA SER A 5 47.45 -50.85 -34.92
C SER A 5 46.65 -49.91 -34.01
N LYS A 6 45.43 -50.36 -33.69
CA LYS A 6 44.43 -49.71 -32.82
C LYS A 6 44.76 -50.04 -31.37
N LEU A 7 44.81 -49.04 -30.49
CA LEU A 7 44.45 -49.19 -29.06
C LEU A 7 43.92 -47.85 -28.51
N LEU A 8 42.62 -47.83 -28.18
CA LEU A 8 41.98 -46.97 -27.16
C LEU A 8 41.86 -47.84 -25.88
N PRO A 9 41.45 -47.34 -24.68
CA PRO A 9 41.26 -45.97 -24.19
C PRO A 9 41.85 -45.74 -22.76
N ALA A 10 41.97 -44.49 -22.28
CA ALA A 10 42.05 -44.22 -20.84
C ALA A 10 41.49 -42.82 -20.51
N VAL A 11 40.19 -42.84 -20.20
CA VAL A 11 39.45 -42.00 -19.25
C VAL A 11 40.18 -40.78 -18.69
N LEU A 12 39.73 -39.57 -19.06
CA LEU A 12 39.90 -38.39 -18.22
C LEU A 12 38.51 -37.91 -17.80
N VAL A 13 38.26 -38.02 -16.50
CA VAL A 13 36.99 -37.71 -15.82
C VAL A 13 36.77 -36.20 -15.84
N ALA A 14 35.72 -35.74 -16.53
CA ALA A 14 35.23 -34.38 -16.42
C ALA A 14 34.24 -34.30 -15.24
N THR A 15 34.73 -33.97 -14.05
CA THR A 15 33.87 -33.66 -12.89
C THR A 15 33.39 -32.21 -13.00
N ALA A 16 32.28 -32.01 -13.71
CA ALA A 16 31.51 -30.78 -13.58
C ALA A 16 30.72 -30.82 -12.26
N LEU A 17 31.12 -30.01 -11.28
CA LEU A 17 30.34 -29.74 -10.08
C LEU A 17 29.07 -28.98 -10.47
N LEU A 18 27.99 -29.72 -10.68
CA LEU A 18 26.63 -29.20 -10.68
C LEU A 18 26.31 -28.75 -9.25
N LEU A 19 26.60 -27.49 -8.93
CA LEU A 19 25.98 -26.79 -7.82
C LEU A 19 24.54 -26.45 -8.24
N SER A 20 23.66 -27.44 -8.17
CA SER A 20 22.22 -27.19 -8.13
C SER A 20 21.92 -26.46 -6.82
N ILE A 21 21.77 -25.15 -6.94
CA ILE A 21 21.16 -24.31 -5.92
C ILE A 21 19.77 -24.90 -5.70
N THR A 22 19.57 -25.60 -4.58
CA THR A 22 18.24 -26.01 -4.14
C THR A 22 17.55 -24.78 -3.57
N GLU A 23 17.13 -23.87 -4.46
CA GLU A 23 16.05 -22.96 -4.09
C GLU A 23 14.88 -23.85 -3.69
N HIS A 24 14.61 -23.90 -2.38
CA HIS A 24 13.41 -24.49 -1.85
C HIS A 24 12.26 -23.60 -2.30
N ASP A 25 11.78 -23.86 -3.52
CA ASP A 25 10.47 -23.44 -3.97
C ASP A 25 9.45 -24.16 -3.07
N TYR A 26 9.16 -23.57 -1.93
CA TYR A 26 7.97 -23.94 -1.18
C TYR A 26 6.79 -23.75 -2.14
N PRO A 27 6.01 -24.80 -2.46
CA PRO A 27 4.83 -24.62 -3.27
C PRO A 27 3.90 -23.67 -2.52
N ALA A 28 3.83 -22.43 -3.00
CA ALA A 28 2.89 -21.45 -2.50
C ALA A 28 1.49 -21.93 -2.84
N THR A 29 0.87 -22.62 -1.88
CA THR A 29 -0.50 -23.10 -2.03
C THR A 29 -1.40 -21.89 -1.88
N ALA A 30 -1.97 -21.42 -2.99
CA ALA A 30 -2.95 -20.33 -2.95
C ALA A 30 -4.20 -20.84 -2.22
N GLY A 31 -4.42 -20.35 -1.00
CA GLY A 31 -5.68 -20.58 -0.30
C GLY A 31 -6.84 -19.93 -1.05
N THR A 32 -7.99 -20.59 -1.09
CA THR A 32 -9.22 -19.95 -1.54
C THR A 32 -9.80 -19.14 -0.38
N CYS A 33 -10.31 -17.96 -0.69
CA CYS A 33 -11.08 -17.16 0.25
C CYS A 33 -12.39 -16.75 -0.41
N VAL A 34 -13.43 -16.60 0.40
CA VAL A 34 -14.73 -16.11 -0.04
C VAL A 34 -14.68 -14.58 0.10
N ALA A 35 -14.89 -13.89 -1.03
CA ALA A 35 -14.88 -12.43 -1.09
C ALA A 35 -15.78 -11.85 0.02
N ALA A 36 -15.25 -10.87 0.75
CA ALA A 36 -15.90 -10.21 1.88
C ALA A 36 -16.19 -11.06 3.16
N THR A 37 -15.90 -12.36 3.18
CA THR A 37 -16.18 -13.23 4.35
C THR A 37 -14.94 -13.86 4.95
N SER A 38 -14.02 -14.37 4.12
CA SER A 38 -12.76 -14.96 4.61
C SER A 38 -11.51 -14.38 3.98
N CYS A 39 -11.64 -13.53 2.97
CA CYS A 39 -10.51 -12.75 2.48
C CYS A 39 -10.18 -11.63 3.47
N GLY A 40 -8.90 -11.44 3.78
CA GLY A 40 -8.45 -10.22 4.45
C GLY A 40 -8.90 -8.99 3.66
N GLN A 41 -9.16 -7.87 4.34
CA GLN A 41 -9.48 -6.63 3.66
C GLN A 41 -8.32 -6.27 2.72
N GLN A 42 -8.59 -6.24 1.42
CA GLN A 42 -7.58 -5.81 0.46
C GLN A 42 -7.21 -4.35 0.78
N PRO A 43 -5.92 -4.04 0.92
CA PRO A 43 -5.48 -2.67 1.08
C PRO A 43 -6.02 -1.81 -0.06
N ILE A 44 -6.49 -0.61 0.26
CA ILE A 44 -6.95 0.31 -0.77
C ILE A 44 -5.77 0.71 -1.66
N GLN A 45 -5.94 0.44 -2.95
CA GLN A 45 -4.97 0.74 -3.98
C GLN A 45 -5.61 1.44 -5.17
N PHE A 46 -4.90 2.43 -5.70
CA PHE A 46 -5.22 3.16 -6.93
C PHE A 46 -4.15 2.89 -7.99
N ILE A 47 -4.44 3.21 -9.25
CA ILE A 47 -3.43 3.13 -10.30
C ILE A 47 -2.43 4.28 -10.06
N PRO A 48 -1.11 4.04 -10.05
CA PRO A 48 -0.13 5.12 -9.93
C PRO A 48 -0.36 6.26 -10.93
N GLY A 49 -0.31 7.50 -10.45
CA GLY A 49 -0.59 8.71 -11.25
C GLY A 49 -2.07 8.96 -11.58
N GLN A 50 -2.98 8.06 -11.19
CA GLN A 50 -4.41 8.22 -11.43
C GLN A 50 -4.97 9.45 -10.72
N ARG A 51 -5.79 10.22 -11.45
CA ARG A 51 -6.59 11.30 -10.86
C ARG A 51 -7.71 10.70 -10.00
N ILE A 52 -7.71 11.00 -8.72
CA ILE A 52 -8.68 10.55 -7.72
C ILE A 52 -9.28 11.73 -6.95
N THR A 53 -10.50 11.55 -6.46
CA THR A 53 -11.12 12.43 -5.47
C THR A 53 -10.81 11.88 -4.08
N VAL A 54 -10.33 12.74 -3.19
CA VAL A 54 -10.12 12.43 -1.79
C VAL A 54 -11.20 13.14 -0.98
N GLU A 55 -11.90 12.39 -0.16
CA GLU A 55 -12.97 12.88 0.71
C GLU A 55 -12.61 12.58 2.16
N VAL A 56 -12.56 13.61 3.00
CA VAL A 56 -12.31 13.49 4.44
C VAL A 56 -13.60 13.79 5.18
N ALA A 57 -14.17 12.78 5.81
CA ALA A 57 -15.40 12.88 6.58
C ALA A 57 -15.08 12.93 8.07
N ASN A 58 -15.46 14.01 8.74
CA ASN A 58 -15.35 14.09 10.20
C ASN A 58 -16.60 13.48 10.84
N LEU A 59 -16.46 12.27 11.37
CA LEU A 59 -17.50 11.55 12.11
C LEU A 59 -17.26 11.58 13.63
N THR A 60 -16.41 12.50 14.09
CA THR A 60 -16.20 12.81 15.51
C THR A 60 -17.18 13.89 15.98
N GLU A 61 -17.17 14.17 17.28
CA GLU A 61 -17.97 15.24 17.89
C GLU A 61 -17.19 16.57 18.00
N SER A 62 -15.94 16.61 17.56
CA SER A 62 -15.02 17.75 17.67
C SER A 62 -14.46 18.17 16.31
N VAL A 63 -13.85 19.36 16.24
CA VAL A 63 -13.22 19.84 15.00
C VAL A 63 -11.96 19.04 14.73
N VAL A 64 -11.84 18.50 13.52
CA VAL A 64 -10.61 17.85 13.03
C VAL A 64 -9.88 18.83 12.13
N GLN A 65 -8.61 19.06 12.41
CA GLN A 65 -7.70 19.80 11.53
C GLN A 65 -7.13 18.85 10.48
N LEU A 66 -7.24 19.24 9.21
CA LEU A 66 -6.67 18.56 8.06
C LEU A 66 -5.59 19.45 7.47
N GLN A 67 -4.39 18.91 7.26
CA GLN A 67 -3.34 19.62 6.53
C GLN A 67 -2.78 18.76 5.41
N GLN A 68 -2.74 19.30 4.19
CA GLN A 68 -1.96 18.71 3.10
C GLN A 68 -0.51 19.14 3.26
N VAL A 69 0.37 18.18 3.54
CA VAL A 69 1.79 18.45 3.81
C VAL A 69 2.40 19.19 2.62
N SER A 70 3.12 20.28 2.92
CA SER A 70 3.78 21.16 1.95
C SER A 70 2.86 21.86 0.94
N SER A 71 1.53 21.80 1.12
CA SER A 71 0.57 22.33 0.14
C SER A 71 -0.40 23.34 0.73
N THR A 72 -0.86 23.12 1.98
CA THR A 72 -1.87 23.98 2.61
C THR A 72 -1.54 24.28 4.07
N ASP A 73 -2.11 25.37 4.57
CA ASP A 73 -2.31 25.56 6.00
C ASP A 73 -3.32 24.53 6.56
N PRO A 74 -3.38 24.33 7.89
CA PRO A 74 -4.40 23.50 8.51
C PRO A 74 -5.81 24.04 8.20
N LEU A 75 -6.68 23.14 7.76
CA LEU A 75 -8.08 23.39 7.44
C LEU A 75 -8.98 22.70 8.47
N PRO A 76 -9.85 23.43 9.18
CA PRO A 76 -10.80 22.83 10.11
C PRO A 76 -11.94 22.13 9.35
N ILE A 77 -12.27 20.91 9.78
CA ILE A 77 -13.43 20.14 9.32
C ILE A 77 -14.35 19.97 10.54
N SER A 78 -15.55 20.53 10.47
CA SER A 78 -16.51 20.47 11.58
C SER A 78 -17.13 19.07 11.69
N PRO A 79 -17.66 18.68 12.86
CA PRO A 79 -18.43 17.45 13.03
C PRO A 79 -19.49 17.28 11.94
N GLY A 80 -19.55 16.09 11.34
CA GLY A 80 -20.49 15.74 10.26
C GLY A 80 -20.14 16.30 8.88
N GLN A 81 -19.11 17.15 8.74
CA GLN A 81 -18.71 17.68 7.45
C GLN A 81 -17.85 16.69 6.66
N VAL A 82 -17.97 16.80 5.33
CA VAL A 82 -17.10 16.13 4.38
C VAL A 82 -16.37 17.18 3.57
N TYR A 83 -15.04 17.18 3.67
CA TYR A 83 -14.18 17.99 2.80
C TYR A 83 -13.71 17.16 1.61
N SER A 84 -13.68 17.73 0.41
CA SER A 84 -13.31 17.02 -0.82
C SER A 84 -12.28 17.81 -1.61
N PHE A 85 -11.28 17.12 -2.14
CA PHE A 85 -10.26 17.68 -3.02
C PHE A 85 -9.76 16.63 -4.01
N VAL A 86 -9.11 17.07 -5.08
CA VAL A 86 -8.63 16.16 -6.14
C VAL A 86 -7.11 16.01 -6.06
N ARG A 87 -6.61 14.79 -6.28
CA ARG A 87 -5.18 14.47 -6.38
C ARG A 87 -4.88 13.66 -7.64
N GLY A 88 -3.66 13.78 -8.16
CA GLY A 88 -3.19 13.02 -9.32
C GLY A 88 -3.67 13.58 -10.68
N GLY A 89 -3.19 12.98 -11.77
CA GLY A 89 -3.41 13.47 -13.14
C GLY A 89 -2.55 14.67 -13.55
N ARG A 90 -1.58 15.07 -12.73
CA ARG A 90 -0.53 16.08 -12.99
C ARG A 90 0.78 15.60 -12.36
N THR A 91 1.89 16.34 -12.53
CA THR A 91 3.15 16.15 -11.80
C THR A 91 3.05 16.56 -10.33
N ASP A 92 1.87 16.40 -9.71
CA ASP A 92 1.68 16.73 -8.31
C ASP A 92 2.41 15.67 -7.47
N PRO A 93 3.16 16.09 -6.43
CA PRO A 93 3.87 15.16 -5.57
C PRO A 93 2.88 14.20 -4.87
N ASN A 94 3.40 13.10 -4.35
CA ASN A 94 2.64 12.17 -3.51
C ASN A 94 1.82 12.93 -2.46
N PHE A 95 0.57 12.52 -2.25
CA PHE A 95 -0.25 13.19 -1.26
C PHE A 95 0.05 12.58 0.12
N SER A 96 0.41 13.46 1.05
CA SER A 96 0.42 13.18 2.47
C SER A 96 -0.51 14.18 3.14
N VAL A 97 -1.41 13.66 3.95
CA VAL A 97 -2.25 14.49 4.82
C VAL A 97 -1.99 14.14 6.27
N VAL A 98 -1.98 15.16 7.10
CA VAL A 98 -1.93 15.03 8.55
C VAL A 98 -3.27 15.44 9.12
N LEU A 99 -3.74 14.70 10.11
CA LEU A 99 -5.00 14.91 10.80
C LEU A 99 -4.76 15.01 12.30
N TRP A 100 -5.46 15.93 12.95
CA TRP A 100 -5.56 15.90 14.40
C TRP A 100 -6.88 16.48 14.88
N ASP A 101 -7.35 15.92 15.98
CA ASP A 101 -8.41 16.55 16.73
C ASP A 101 -7.94 17.88 17.36
N ALA A 102 -8.76 18.93 17.26
CA ALA A 102 -8.43 20.27 17.70
C ALA A 102 -8.27 20.40 19.23
N ILE A 103 -8.88 19.50 20.01
CA ILE A 103 -8.77 19.47 21.48
C ILE A 103 -7.86 18.33 21.97
N GLY A 104 -7.17 17.64 21.05
CA GLY A 104 -6.15 16.63 21.36
C GLY A 104 -6.71 15.23 21.60
N LEU A 105 -7.97 14.94 21.28
CA LEU A 105 -8.53 13.61 21.42
C LEU A 105 -7.88 12.60 20.44
N PRO A 106 -7.75 11.33 20.83
CA PRO A 106 -7.36 10.27 19.90
C PRO A 106 -8.41 10.10 18.80
N ILE A 107 -7.95 9.98 17.57
CA ILE A 107 -8.77 9.68 16.39
C ILE A 107 -8.32 8.36 15.76
N LYS A 108 -9.27 7.68 15.13
CA LYS A 108 -9.07 6.50 14.30
C LYS A 108 -9.51 6.84 12.88
N VAL A 109 -8.76 6.39 11.90
CA VAL A 109 -9.06 6.56 10.49
C VAL A 109 -9.54 5.23 9.90
N GLU A 110 -10.63 5.29 9.16
CA GLU A 110 -11.09 4.19 8.32
C GLU A 110 -11.01 4.61 6.86
N LEU A 111 -10.36 3.78 6.05
CA LEU A 111 -10.22 4.02 4.62
C LEU A 111 -11.27 3.22 3.88
N LEU A 112 -12.01 3.89 3.00
CA LEU A 112 -13.01 3.30 2.13
C LEU A 112 -12.73 3.71 0.67
N LYS A 113 -13.11 2.83 -0.26
CA LYS A 113 -13.07 3.10 -1.70
C LYS A 113 -14.49 2.98 -2.27
N PRO A 114 -15.39 3.94 -1.98
CA PRO A 114 -16.81 3.82 -2.32
C PRO A 114 -17.06 3.87 -3.84
N GLN A 115 -16.13 4.46 -4.61
CA GLN A 115 -16.11 4.38 -6.07
C GLN A 115 -14.68 4.14 -6.57
N ALA A 116 -14.55 3.74 -7.84
CA ALA A 116 -13.28 3.36 -8.45
C ALA A 116 -12.17 4.43 -8.33
N ARG A 117 -12.53 5.73 -8.27
CA ARG A 117 -11.61 6.87 -8.19
C ARG A 117 -11.83 7.76 -6.97
N THR A 118 -12.50 7.24 -5.95
CA THR A 118 -12.78 8.01 -4.72
C THR A 118 -12.10 7.31 -3.55
N LEU A 119 -11.21 8.02 -2.87
CA LEU A 119 -10.71 7.65 -1.55
C LEU A 119 -11.54 8.38 -0.50
N ARG A 120 -12.24 7.62 0.35
CA ARG A 120 -12.94 8.17 1.50
C ARG A 120 -12.14 7.87 2.77
N ILE A 121 -11.80 8.91 3.51
CA ILE A 121 -11.11 8.89 4.79
C ILE A 121 -12.15 9.27 5.84
N GLU A 122 -12.61 8.30 6.62
CA GLU A 122 -13.52 8.55 7.73
C GLU A 122 -12.73 8.72 9.01
N VAL A 123 -12.84 9.90 9.63
CA VAL A 123 -12.22 10.21 10.91
C VAL A 123 -13.23 9.94 12.00
N ARG A 124 -12.94 8.97 12.87
CA ARG A 124 -13.80 8.51 13.95
C ARG A 124 -13.13 8.73 15.31
N PRO A 125 -13.91 8.86 16.40
CA PRO A 125 -13.33 8.93 17.73
C PRO A 125 -12.66 7.60 18.11
N GLY A 126 -11.54 7.66 18.82
CA GLY A 126 -10.87 6.49 19.40
C GLY A 126 -9.48 6.20 18.85
N GLY A 127 -9.04 4.96 18.97
CA GLY A 127 -7.65 4.57 18.70
C GLY A 127 -6.76 4.68 19.94
N ARG A 128 -5.58 4.07 19.88
CA ARG A 128 -4.59 4.13 20.98
C ARG A 128 -3.81 5.44 20.85
N PRO A 129 -3.73 6.29 21.89
CA PRO A 129 -2.94 7.52 21.83
C PRO A 129 -1.53 7.27 21.25
N PRO A 130 -1.08 8.07 20.26
CA PRO A 130 -1.67 9.32 19.80
C PRO A 130 -2.89 9.18 18.86
N GLY A 131 -3.31 7.97 18.47
CA GLY A 131 -4.28 7.73 17.41
C GLY A 131 -3.63 7.81 16.03
N ASP A 132 -4.42 7.64 14.98
CA ASP A 132 -3.97 7.80 13.61
C ASP A 132 -3.77 9.30 13.31
N ARG A 133 -2.63 9.67 12.71
CA ARG A 133 -2.25 11.07 12.51
C ARG A 133 -1.92 11.42 11.07
N SER A 134 -1.65 10.44 10.22
CA SER A 134 -1.34 10.73 8.83
C SER A 134 -1.84 9.66 7.87
N ILE A 135 -2.17 10.11 6.66
CA ILE A 135 -2.50 9.23 5.54
C ILE A 135 -1.56 9.57 4.38
N TYR A 136 -1.02 8.54 3.77
CA TYR A 136 -0.09 8.66 2.66
C TYR A 136 -0.53 7.79 1.48
N LEU A 137 -0.71 8.39 0.30
CA LEU A 137 -0.78 7.65 -0.96
C LEU A 137 0.63 7.47 -1.50
N ARG A 138 1.06 6.22 -1.52
CA ARG A 138 2.39 5.80 -1.97
C ARG A 138 2.48 5.84 -3.48
N ASP A 139 3.72 5.85 -3.98
CA ASP A 139 4.01 5.80 -5.42
C ASP A 139 3.46 4.55 -6.12
N ASP A 140 3.32 3.44 -5.39
CA ASP A 140 2.71 2.19 -5.89
C ASP A 140 1.17 2.19 -5.82
N GLY A 141 0.57 3.33 -5.46
CA GLY A 141 -0.85 3.54 -5.38
C GLY A 141 -1.52 3.02 -4.11
N ARG A 142 -0.79 2.37 -3.20
CA ARG A 142 -1.35 1.92 -1.91
C ARG A 142 -1.52 3.10 -0.96
N VAL A 143 -2.60 3.07 -0.18
CA VAL A 143 -2.86 4.05 0.88
C VAL A 143 -2.44 3.47 2.23
N ALA A 144 -1.66 4.21 2.99
CA ALA A 144 -1.21 3.85 4.34
C ALA A 144 -1.68 4.86 5.38
N VAL A 145 -1.91 4.39 6.61
CA VAL A 145 -2.27 5.19 7.78
C VAL A 145 -1.17 5.00 8.83
N PHE A 146 -0.76 6.09 9.49
CA PHE A 146 0.23 6.08 10.57
C PHE A 146 -0.19 6.98 11.72
#